data_AF-A0A7V5C6G5-F1
#
_entry.id   AF-A0A7V5C6G5-F1
#
_cell.length_a   1.000
_cell.length_b   1.000
_cell.length_c   1.000
_cell.angle_alpha   90.00
_cell.angle_beta   90.00
_cell.angle_gamma   90.00
#
_symmetry.space_group_name_H-M   'P 1'
#
loop_
_entity.id
_entity.type
_entity.pdbx_description
1 polymer ?
#
loop_
_entity_poly.entity_id
_entity_poly.type
_entity_poly.pdbx_seq_one_letter_code
_entity_poly.pdbx_strand_id
1 'polypeptide(L)'
;MHDLHLATTWVGWVSLAFFVIGYYFIATEDKYRINKAKPALLAGTGIFMLIGFYFAINGMDGHLLEREIEHLIVEISGIFFFLFVAMTYIEAMIDRGVFSTLRYNLVSKGYSYKKLFWVTGLLAFFISPVADNLTTALILSTVLITIDKDK
;
A
#
# COMPACT_ATOMS: atom_id res chain seq x y z
N MET A 1 4.19 30.26 -12.64
CA MET A 1 3.67 29.43 -11.54
C MET A 1 4.41 29.87 -10.30
N HIS A 2 3.74 30.51 -9.33
CA HIS A 2 4.37 30.80 -8.04
C HIS A 2 4.25 29.51 -7.22
N ASP A 3 5.37 28.83 -7.00
CA ASP A 3 5.39 27.62 -6.18
C ASP A 3 4.99 27.99 -4.75
N LEU A 4 3.96 27.33 -4.25
CA LEU A 4 3.42 27.53 -2.91
C LEU A 4 4.37 26.90 -1.87
N HIS A 5 5.43 27.61 -1.52
CA HIS A 5 6.42 27.13 -0.55
C HIS A 5 5.97 27.34 0.90
N LEU A 6 5.08 26.47 1.39
CA LEU A 6 4.67 26.42 2.80
C LEU A 6 5.65 25.64 3.69
N ALA A 7 6.59 24.89 3.09
CA ALA A 7 7.44 23.95 3.81
C ALA A 7 8.26 24.57 4.95
N THR A 8 8.66 25.84 4.81
CA THR A 8 9.47 26.56 5.82
C THR A 8 8.64 27.40 6.79
N THR A 9 7.32 27.46 6.60
CA THR A 9 6.40 28.21 7.46
C THR A 9 6.04 27.41 8.71
N TRP A 10 5.48 28.10 9.71
CA TRP A 10 4.99 27.42 10.91
C TRP A 10 3.93 26.36 10.59
N VAL A 11 3.06 26.61 9.58
CA VAL A 11 2.02 25.64 9.19
C VAL A 11 2.62 24.38 8.58
N GLY A 12 3.73 24.52 7.84
CA GLY A 12 4.51 23.38 7.32
C GLY A 12 5.09 22.52 8.43
N TRP A 13 5.74 23.14 9.43
CA TRP A 13 6.29 22.42 10.58
C TRP A 13 5.22 21.72 11.43
N VAL A 14 4.06 22.36 11.64
CA VAL A 14 2.94 21.74 12.37
C VAL A 14 2.34 20.59 11.56
N SER A 15 2.21 20.73 10.24
CA SER A 15 1.75 19.65 9.35
C SER A 15 2.69 18.45 9.40
N LEU A 16 4.00 18.69 9.42
CA LEU A 16 5.01 17.62 9.59
C LEU A 16 4.85 16.91 10.94
N ALA A 17 4.60 17.66 12.02
CA ALA A 17 4.34 17.05 13.33
C ALA A 17 3.09 16.15 13.31
N PHE A 18 1.99 16.62 12.70
CA PHE A 18 0.78 15.81 12.49
C PHE A 18 1.06 14.54 11.68
N PHE A 19 1.84 14.66 10.60
CA PHE A 19 2.25 13.52 9.78
C PHE A 19 3.05 12.50 10.60
N VAL A 20 4.08 12.93 11.34
CA VAL A 20 4.93 12.04 12.14
C VAL A 20 4.11 11.33 13.23
N ILE A 21 3.23 12.06 13.93
CA ILE A 21 2.37 11.48 14.96
C ILE A 21 1.38 10.49 14.34
N GLY A 22 0.71 10.86 13.26
CA GLY A 22 -0.22 9.98 12.55
C GLY A 22 0.46 8.71 12.06
N TYR A 23 1.64 8.86 11.44
CA TYR A 23 2.44 7.74 10.97
C TYR A 23 2.90 6.82 12.10
N TYR A 24 3.26 7.37 13.27
CA TYR A 24 3.56 6.56 14.45
C TYR A 24 2.38 5.66 14.84
N PHE A 25 1.15 6.17 14.85
CA PHE A 25 -0.04 5.37 15.16
C PHE A 25 -0.35 4.33 14.08
N ILE A 26 -0.12 4.65 12.80
CA ILE A 26 -0.25 3.69 11.68
C ILE A 26 0.75 2.54 11.86
N ALA A 27 2.02 2.86 12.13
CA ALA A 27 3.09 1.88 12.28
C ALA A 27 2.94 1.02 13.55
N THR A 28 2.34 1.57 14.61
CA THR A 28 2.12 0.87 15.88
C THR A 28 0.73 0.23 16.00
N GLU A 29 0.01 0.08 14.89
CA GLU A 29 -1.31 -0.58 14.87
C GLU A 29 -1.32 -1.90 15.65
N ASP A 30 -0.31 -2.76 15.46
CA ASP A 30 -0.25 -4.08 16.11
C ASP A 30 -0.27 -3.99 17.64
N LYS A 31 0.26 -2.89 18.20
CA LYS A 31 0.28 -2.62 19.64
C LYS A 31 -1.04 -2.08 20.15
N TYR A 32 -1.70 -1.19 19.40
CA TYR A 32 -2.89 -0.47 19.84
C TYR A 32 -4.22 -1.05 19.31
N ARG A 33 -4.17 -1.99 18.36
CA ARG A 33 -5.32 -2.59 17.67
C ARG A 33 -6.30 -1.56 17.07
N ILE A 34 -5.79 -0.41 16.67
CA ILE A 34 -6.56 0.63 15.99
C ILE A 34 -6.35 0.43 14.49
N ASN A 35 -7.45 0.24 13.74
CA ASN A 35 -7.40 0.14 12.28
C ASN A 35 -6.62 1.32 11.68
N LYS A 36 -5.55 1.04 10.92
CA LYS A 36 -4.68 2.03 10.24
C LYS A 36 -5.40 3.14 9.49
N ALA A 37 -6.58 2.87 8.92
CA ALA A 37 -7.35 3.87 8.19
C ALA A 37 -7.80 5.04 9.09
N LYS A 38 -8.10 4.78 10.37
CA LYS A 38 -8.55 5.82 11.31
C LYS A 38 -7.48 6.89 11.57
N PRO A 39 -6.25 6.56 12.03
CA PRO A 39 -5.20 7.56 12.22
C PRO A 39 -4.74 8.18 10.90
N ALA A 40 -4.74 7.43 9.79
CA ALA A 40 -4.41 7.97 8.47
C ALA A 40 -5.39 9.06 8.02
N LEU A 41 -6.69 8.80 8.11
CA LEU A 41 -7.73 9.78 7.75
C LEU A 41 -7.67 11.01 8.67
N LEU A 42 -7.50 10.82 9.97
CA LEU A 42 -7.37 11.93 10.93
C LEU A 42 -6.16 12.81 10.64
N ALA A 43 -4.99 12.20 10.39
CA ALA A 43 -3.78 12.96 10.09
C ALA A 43 -3.91 13.72 8.75
N GLY A 44 -4.38 13.07 7.69
CA GLY A 44 -4.54 13.69 6.37
C GLY A 44 -5.56 14.82 6.36
N THR A 45 -6.76 14.59 6.89
CA THR A 45 -7.80 15.62 6.99
C THR A 45 -7.39 16.75 7.92
N GLY A 46 -6.69 16.45 9.01
CA GLY A 46 -6.11 17.45 9.92
C GLY A 46 -5.13 18.37 9.21
N ILE A 47 -4.24 17.83 8.39
CA ILE A 47 -3.28 18.61 7.58
C ILE A 47 -4.02 19.50 6.57
N PHE A 48 -5.02 18.99 5.86
CA PHE A 48 -5.81 19.82 4.93
C PHE A 48 -6.57 20.94 5.62
N MET A 49 -7.21 20.65 6.76
CA MET A 49 -7.90 21.68 7.56
C MET A 49 -6.92 22.75 8.05
N LEU A 50 -5.73 22.34 8.49
CA LEU A 50 -4.70 23.25 8.98
C LEU A 50 -4.19 24.18 7.85
N ILE A 51 -3.94 23.64 6.66
CA ILE A 51 -3.53 24.42 5.48
C ILE A 51 -4.67 25.35 5.03
N GLY A 52 -5.90 24.86 4.98
CA GLY A 52 -7.07 25.69 4.64
C GLY A 52 -7.30 26.84 5.62
N PHE A 53 -7.12 26.58 6.91
CA PHE A 53 -7.15 27.62 7.95
C PHE A 53 -6.05 28.66 7.72
N TYR A 54 -4.82 28.24 7.42
CA TYR A 54 -3.72 29.14 7.09
C TYR A 54 -4.04 30.02 5.86
N PHE A 55 -4.69 29.46 4.84
CA PHE A 55 -5.15 30.23 3.68
C PHE A 55 -6.18 31.30 4.06
N ALA A 56 -7.18 30.92 4.86
CA ALA A 56 -8.26 31.82 5.28
C ALA A 56 -7.74 33.01 6.10
N ILE A 57 -6.84 32.79 7.07
CA ILE A 57 -6.36 33.86 7.97
C ILE A 57 -5.36 34.81 7.30
N ASN A 58 -4.67 34.36 6.24
CA ASN A 58 -3.73 35.20 5.49
C ASN A 58 -4.36 35.83 4.24
N GLY A 59 -5.68 35.63 4.02
CA GLY A 59 -6.37 36.16 2.84
C GLY A 59 -5.83 35.64 1.51
N MET A 60 -5.27 34.43 1.50
CA MET A 60 -4.74 33.81 0.28
C MET A 60 -5.85 33.22 -0.58
N ASP A 61 -5.60 33.12 -1.89
CA ASP A 61 -6.56 32.57 -2.85
C ASP A 61 -6.82 31.08 -2.59
N GLY A 62 -8.05 30.78 -2.15
CA GLY A 62 -8.50 29.41 -1.89
C GLY A 62 -8.59 28.53 -3.14
N HIS A 63 -8.71 29.11 -4.34
CA HIS A 63 -8.80 28.33 -5.58
C HIS A 63 -7.51 27.58 -5.89
N LEU A 64 -6.36 28.14 -5.49
CA LEU A 64 -5.08 27.45 -5.63
C LEU A 64 -5.04 26.20 -4.75
N LEU A 65 -5.49 26.31 -3.50
CA LEU A 65 -5.54 25.18 -2.57
C LEU A 65 -6.54 24.11 -3.02
N GLU A 66 -7.72 24.52 -3.46
CA GLU A 66 -8.76 23.64 -3.99
C GLU A 66 -8.21 22.77 -5.14
N ARG A 67 -7.54 23.41 -6.11
CA ARG A 67 -6.96 22.72 -7.26
C ARG A 67 -5.88 21.70 -6.87
N GLU A 68 -4.98 22.04 -5.95
CA GLU A 68 -3.94 21.12 -5.49
C GLU A 68 -4.53 19.93 -4.72
N ILE A 69 -5.55 20.17 -3.88
CA ILE A 69 -6.26 19.11 -3.17
C ILE A 69 -7.02 18.21 -4.16
N GLU A 70 -7.68 18.78 -5.18
CA GLU A 70 -8.36 18.02 -6.22
C GLU A 70 -7.38 17.08 -6.95
N HIS A 71 -6.25 17.61 -7.41
CA HIS A 71 -5.21 16.81 -8.07
C HIS A 71 -4.73 15.65 -7.17
N LEU A 72 -4.47 15.93 -5.90
CA LEU A 72 -4.03 14.91 -4.93
C LEU A 72 -5.10 13.83 -4.69
N ILE A 73 -6.36 14.23 -4.51
CA ILE A 73 -7.48 13.29 -4.31
C ILE A 73 -7.67 12.43 -5.56
N VAL A 74 -7.59 13.00 -6.76
CA VAL A 74 -7.70 12.25 -8.02
C VAL A 74 -6.57 11.23 -8.16
N GLU A 75 -5.33 11.60 -7.83
CA GLU A 75 -4.19 10.69 -7.84
C GLU A 75 -4.36 9.54 -6.84
N ILE A 76 -4.69 9.85 -5.58
CA ILE A 76 -4.95 8.86 -4.53
C ILE A 76 -6.10 7.95 -4.94
N SER A 77 -7.17 8.50 -5.52
CA SER A 77 -8.32 7.72 -6.00
C SER A 77 -7.91 6.77 -7.12
N GLY A 78 -7.06 7.21 -8.05
CA GLY A 78 -6.50 6.36 -9.11
C GLY A 78 -5.73 5.17 -8.55
N ILE A 79 -4.85 5.40 -7.58
CA ILE A 79 -4.10 4.34 -6.89
C ILE A 79 -5.05 3.43 -6.11
N PHE A 80 -6.03 3.99 -5.41
CA PHE A 80 -7.04 3.23 -4.67
C PHE A 80 -7.83 2.30 -5.58
N PHE A 81 -8.38 2.79 -6.69
CA PHE A 81 -9.14 1.97 -7.63
C PHE A 81 -8.28 0.91 -8.31
N PHE A 82 -7.04 1.25 -8.65
CA PHE A 82 -6.07 0.29 -9.18
C PHE A 82 -5.83 -0.87 -8.20
N LEU A 83 -5.50 -0.55 -6.94
CA LEU A 83 -5.26 -1.54 -5.89
C LEU A 83 -6.54 -2.30 -5.52
N PHE A 84 -7.70 -1.64 -5.51
CA PHE A 84 -8.98 -2.27 -5.20
C PHE A 84 -9.31 -3.38 -6.20
N VAL A 85 -9.19 -3.10 -7.51
CA VAL A 85 -9.40 -4.10 -8.55
C VAL A 85 -8.34 -5.19 -8.48
N ALA A 86 -7.07 -4.83 -8.30
CA ALA A 86 -5.98 -5.80 -8.17
C ALA A 86 -6.20 -6.77 -6.98
N MET A 87 -6.49 -6.24 -5.79
CA MET A 87 -6.74 -7.03 -4.59
C MET A 87 -7.99 -7.90 -4.73
N THR A 88 -9.06 -7.39 -5.36
CA THR A 88 -10.26 -8.18 -5.64
C THR A 88 -9.94 -9.38 -6.55
N TYR A 89 -9.12 -9.18 -7.58
CA TYR A 89 -8.69 -10.26 -8.47
C TYR A 89 -7.85 -11.31 -7.73
N ILE A 90 -6.93 -10.88 -6.87
CA ILE A 90 -6.13 -11.77 -6.02
C ILE A 90 -7.02 -12.60 -5.09
N GLU A 91 -7.95 -11.96 -4.39
CA GLU A 91 -8.87 -12.65 -3.48
C GLU A 91 -9.71 -13.69 -4.24
N ALA A 92 -10.20 -13.35 -5.43
CA ALA A 92 -10.93 -14.29 -6.29
C ALA A 92 -10.06 -15.47 -6.76
N MET A 93 -8.77 -15.26 -7.03
CA MET A 93 -7.84 -16.34 -7.36
C MET A 93 -7.55 -17.26 -6.16
N ILE A 94 -7.44 -16.69 -4.96
CA ILE A 94 -7.26 -17.45 -3.72
C ILE A 94 -8.49 -18.31 -3.44
N ASP A 95 -9.69 -17.73 -3.50
CA ASP A 95 -10.97 -18.41 -3.26
C ASP A 95 -11.21 -19.56 -4.27
N ARG A 96 -10.82 -19.36 -5.54
CA ARG A 96 -10.87 -20.42 -6.58
C ARG A 96 -9.72 -21.43 -6.50
N GLY A 97 -8.83 -21.32 -5.52
CA GLY A 97 -7.73 -22.27 -5.31
C GLY A 97 -6.66 -22.25 -6.40
N VAL A 98 -6.54 -21.17 -7.19
CA VAL A 98 -5.59 -21.07 -8.32
C VAL A 98 -4.15 -21.31 -7.85
N PHE A 99 -3.77 -20.73 -6.72
CA PHE A 99 -2.43 -20.90 -6.15
C PHE A 99 -2.19 -22.32 -5.60
N SER A 100 -3.23 -22.97 -5.06
CA SER A 100 -3.17 -24.37 -4.62
C SER A 100 -2.96 -25.32 -5.80
N THR A 101 -3.69 -25.11 -6.89
CA THR A 101 -3.52 -25.86 -8.14
C THR A 101 -2.15 -25.60 -8.77
N LEU A 102 -1.67 -24.35 -8.76
CA LEU A 102 -0.33 -24.00 -9.23
C LEU A 102 0.76 -24.73 -8.44
N ARG A 103 0.67 -24.73 -7.10
CA ARG A 103 1.57 -25.48 -6.22
C ARG A 103 1.55 -26.98 -6.54
N TYR A 104 0.36 -27.59 -6.62
CA TYR A 104 0.24 -29.02 -6.93
C TYR A 104 0.90 -29.35 -8.27
N ASN A 105 0.64 -28.56 -9.31
CA ASN A 105 1.23 -28.76 -10.65
C ASN A 105 2.74 -28.59 -10.69
N LEU A 106 3.33 -27.76 -9.83
CA LEU A 106 4.78 -27.57 -9.79
C LEU A 106 5.49 -28.71 -9.06
N VAL A 107 4.91 -29.16 -7.94
CA VAL A 107 5.46 -30.26 -7.14
C VAL A 107 5.28 -31.61 -7.85
N SER A 108 4.16 -31.83 -8.53
CA SER A 108 3.87 -33.09 -9.24
C SER A 108 4.75 -33.32 -10.48
N LYS A 109 5.49 -32.32 -10.96
CA LYS A 109 6.36 -32.42 -12.15
C LYS A 109 7.74 -33.03 -11.89
N GLY A 110 8.06 -33.41 -10.65
CA GLY A 110 9.34 -34.05 -10.31
C GLY A 110 10.56 -33.17 -10.59
N TYR A 111 10.41 -31.85 -10.53
CA TYR A 111 11.50 -30.91 -10.79
C TYR A 111 12.55 -30.95 -9.67
N SER A 112 13.82 -30.79 -10.04
CA SER A 112 14.90 -30.58 -9.07
C SER A 112 14.72 -29.24 -8.34
N TYR A 113 15.25 -29.13 -7.12
CA TYR A 113 15.19 -27.89 -6.31
C TYR A 113 15.61 -26.63 -7.10
N LYS A 114 16.71 -26.72 -7.86
CA LYS A 114 17.18 -25.59 -8.70
C LYS A 114 16.16 -25.19 -9.75
N LYS A 115 15.55 -26.16 -10.43
CA LYS A 115 14.54 -25.89 -11.47
C LYS A 115 13.27 -25.32 -10.86
N LEU A 116 12.86 -25.85 -9.71
CA LEU A 116 11.69 -25.36 -9.00
C LEU A 116 11.88 -23.91 -8.54
N PHE A 117 13.03 -23.58 -7.95
CA PHE A 117 13.39 -22.22 -7.54
C PHE A 117 13.28 -21.20 -8.68
N TRP A 118 13.83 -21.53 -9.85
CA TRP A 118 13.77 -20.62 -11.01
C TRP A 118 12.35 -20.47 -11.55
N VAL A 119 11.57 -21.56 -11.61
CA VAL A 119 10.19 -21.50 -12.09
C VAL A 119 9.30 -20.71 -11.14
N THR A 120 9.42 -20.94 -9.83
CA THR A 120 8.63 -20.22 -8.83
C THR A 120 9.04 -18.75 -8.73
N GLY A 121 10.34 -18.44 -8.81
CA GLY A 121 10.82 -17.06 -8.86
C GLY A 121 10.33 -16.30 -10.09
N LEU A 122 10.33 -16.95 -11.27
CA LEU A 122 9.80 -16.34 -12.49
C LEU A 122 8.28 -16.10 -12.38
N LEU A 123 7.52 -17.08 -11.87
CA LEU A 123 6.08 -16.92 -11.65
C LEU A 123 5.78 -15.78 -10.67
N ALA A 124 6.52 -15.72 -9.56
CA ALA A 124 6.38 -14.66 -8.56
C ALA A 124 6.69 -13.27 -9.13
N PHE A 125 7.70 -13.15 -9.99
CA PHE A 125 8.00 -11.90 -10.66
C PHE A 125 6.82 -11.37 -11.49
N PHE A 126 6.15 -12.24 -12.25
CA PHE A 126 4.99 -11.83 -13.05
C PHE A 126 3.71 -11.64 -12.23
N ILE A 127 3.60 -12.31 -11.09
CA ILE A 127 2.43 -12.22 -10.20
C ILE A 127 2.54 -11.02 -9.24
N SER A 128 3.76 -10.61 -8.87
CA SER A 128 4.06 -9.51 -7.93
C SER A 128 3.41 -8.16 -8.23
N PRO A 129 3.22 -7.71 -9.49
CA PRO A 129 2.53 -6.44 -9.76
C PRO A 129 1.06 -6.46 -9.38
N VAL A 130 0.47 -7.66 -9.25
CA VAL A 130 -0.95 -7.85 -8.96
C VAL A 130 -1.15 -8.39 -7.54
N ALA A 131 -0.23 -9.22 -7.05
CA ALA A 131 -0.26 -9.82 -5.72
C ALA A 131 0.50 -9.00 -4.69
N ASP A 132 -0.09 -8.87 -3.49
CA ASP A 132 0.59 -8.23 -2.37
C ASP A 132 1.85 -9.01 -1.96
N ASN A 133 2.85 -8.30 -1.44
CA ASN A 133 4.20 -8.81 -1.16
C ASN A 133 4.19 -9.99 -0.17
N LEU A 134 3.25 -9.99 0.77
CA LEU A 134 3.06 -11.08 1.75
C LEU A 134 2.41 -12.30 1.10
N THR A 135 1.46 -12.12 0.19
CA THR A 135 0.77 -13.20 -0.53
C THR A 135 1.74 -13.96 -1.42
N THR A 136 2.58 -13.24 -2.18
CA THR A 136 3.65 -13.82 -2.99
C THR A 136 4.64 -14.60 -2.11
N ALA A 137 5.10 -14.01 -1.00
CA ALA A 137 6.03 -14.66 -0.08
C ALA A 137 5.46 -15.92 0.55
N LEU A 138 4.18 -15.94 0.94
CA LEU A 138 3.53 -17.07 1.61
C LEU A 138 3.30 -18.24 0.65
N ILE A 139 2.89 -17.96 -0.60
CA ILE A 139 2.75 -18.98 -1.66
C ILE A 139 4.11 -19.62 -1.96
N LEU A 140 5.16 -18.82 -2.14
CA LEU A 140 6.51 -19.31 -2.42
C LEU A 140 7.12 -20.07 -1.24
N SER A 141 6.94 -19.57 -0.02
CA SER A 141 7.42 -20.22 1.20
C SER A 141 6.75 -21.57 1.39
N THR A 142 5.44 -21.67 1.11
CA THR A 142 4.71 -22.94 1.19
C THR A 142 5.22 -23.96 0.16
N VAL A 143 5.56 -23.53 -1.06
CA VAL A 143 6.19 -24.41 -2.05
C VAL A 143 7.54 -24.91 -1.55
N LEU A 144 8.39 -24.04 -0.98
CA LEU A 144 9.70 -24.42 -0.47
C LEU A 144 9.62 -25.37 0.75
N ILE A 145 8.76 -25.05 1.74
CA ILE A 145 8.62 -25.83 2.99
C ILE A 145 8.08 -27.24 2.74
N THR A 146 7.24 -27.43 1.72
CA THR A 146 6.70 -28.77 1.41
C THR A 146 7.78 -29.75 0.97
N ILE A 147 8.91 -29.26 0.45
CA ILE A 147 9.98 -30.08 -0.11
C ILE A 147 11.07 -30.37 0.93
N ASP A 148 11.03 -29.67 2.08
CA ASP A 148 11.96 -29.91 3.20
C ASP A 148 11.48 -31.03 4.14
N LYS A 149 10.20 -31.45 4.02
CA LYS A 149 9.61 -32.54 4.81
C LYS A 149 9.95 -33.95 4.33
N ASP A 150 10.60 -34.10 3.17
CA ASP A 150 11.05 -35.39 2.63
C ASP A 150 12.54 -35.68 2.94
N LYS A 151 13.05 -35.13 4.05
CA LYS A 151 14.28 -35.57 4.72
C LYS A 151 14.00 -35.98 6.16
#